data_AF-A0A7C4ERP8-F1
#
_entry.id   AF-A0A7C4ERP8-F1
#
_cell.length_a   1.000
_cell.length_b   1.000
_cell.length_c   1.000
_cell.angle_alpha   90.00
_cell.angle_beta   90.00
_cell.angle_gamma   90.00
#
_symmetry.space_group_name_H-M   'P 1'
#
loop_
_entity.id
_entity.type
_entity.pdbx_description
1 polymer ?
#
loop_
_entity_poly.entity_id
_entity_poly.type
_entity_poly.pdbx_seq_one_letter_code
_entity_poly.pdbx_strand_id
1 'polypeptide(L)'
;MTRAGGRIMKARRLYDGSIALSGEHVTLAFSRIWAGVGWPDNEQGALCVVGESLERVYHAVGEWRGSLFELGDAAAAARRDYLVDYFWVDASDHVAVEYFRRLDSMCGRVPRLRPDRRGSAARPSLKSSTPPAEDCPAIVGVRAGYREHFRAALETVRVIAAARRLVVHEDLCPGLAFGLRRDLDYMLKSPVTKALVWVLTAMESASDHGTEAVVQHDPWYLNLPRRPG
;
A
#
# COMPACT_ATOMS: atom_id res chain seq x y z
N MET A 1 18.12 -11.36 3.41
CA MET A 1 17.16 -12.47 3.33
C MET A 1 17.18 -13.32 4.60
N THR A 2 16.24 -13.06 5.50
CA THR A 2 15.80 -14.02 6.52
C THR A 2 14.28 -14.01 6.41
N ARG A 3 13.71 -15.01 5.74
CA ARG A 3 12.30 -15.31 5.91
C ARG A 3 12.17 -15.78 7.37
N ALA A 4 11.76 -14.88 8.27
CA ALA A 4 10.95 -15.35 9.40
C ALA A 4 9.84 -16.21 8.77
N GLY A 5 9.60 -17.40 9.29
CA GLY A 5 8.61 -18.36 8.79
C GLY A 5 7.20 -17.79 8.89
N GLY A 6 6.92 -16.79 8.06
CA GLY A 6 5.73 -15.96 8.11
C GLY A 6 4.53 -16.83 7.84
N ARG A 7 3.62 -16.89 8.80
CA ARG A 7 2.28 -17.43 8.63
C ARG A 7 1.75 -16.90 7.30
N ILE A 8 1.53 -17.80 6.35
CA ILE A 8 0.98 -17.45 5.04
C ILE A 8 -0.49 -17.12 5.28
N MET A 9 -0.80 -15.84 5.40
CA MET A 9 -2.18 -15.39 5.37
C MET A 9 -2.63 -15.31 3.91
N LYS A 10 -3.80 -15.88 3.63
CA LYS A 10 -4.42 -15.79 2.30
C LYS A 10 -5.74 -15.05 2.40
N ALA A 11 -5.83 -13.97 1.64
CA ALA A 11 -7.04 -13.21 1.47
C ALA A 11 -7.96 -13.85 0.42
N ARG A 12 -9.27 -13.77 0.67
CA ARG A 12 -10.33 -14.09 -0.29
C ARG A 12 -11.41 -13.01 -0.23
N ARG A 13 -11.96 -12.62 -1.39
CA ARG A 13 -13.17 -11.80 -1.41
C ARG A 13 -14.38 -12.66 -1.01
N LEU A 14 -15.23 -12.12 -0.15
CA LEU A 14 -16.50 -12.70 0.23
C LEU A 14 -17.62 -12.16 -0.68
N TYR A 15 -18.81 -12.77 -0.61
CA TYR A 15 -19.96 -12.40 -1.45
C TYR A 15 -20.47 -10.97 -1.21
N ASP A 16 -20.26 -10.44 0.00
CA ASP A 16 -20.61 -9.07 0.37
C ASP A 16 -19.56 -8.03 -0.05
N GLY A 17 -18.50 -8.47 -0.75
CA GLY A 17 -17.40 -7.62 -1.21
C GLY A 17 -16.29 -7.41 -0.16
N SER A 18 -16.48 -7.86 1.08
CA SER A 18 -15.42 -7.81 2.11
C SER A 18 -14.29 -8.79 1.81
N ILE A 19 -13.15 -8.61 2.48
CA ILE A 19 -11.94 -9.41 2.31
C ILE A 19 -11.72 -10.20 3.59
N ALA A 20 -11.86 -11.52 3.51
CA ALA A 20 -11.49 -12.41 4.60
C ALA A 20 -10.01 -12.78 4.48
N LEU A 21 -9.23 -12.45 5.50
CA LEU A 21 -7.84 -12.84 5.65
C LEU A 21 -7.76 -13.98 6.66
N SER A 22 -7.48 -15.18 6.18
CA SER A 22 -7.37 -16.37 7.02
C SER A 22 -5.91 -16.73 7.26
N GLY A 23 -5.52 -16.79 8.53
CA GLY A 23 -4.32 -17.45 9.02
C GLY A 23 -4.66 -18.78 9.70
N GLU A 24 -3.65 -19.40 10.31
CA GLU A 24 -3.75 -20.74 10.92
C GLU A 24 -4.80 -20.84 12.05
N HIS A 25 -5.02 -19.75 12.79
CA HIS A 25 -5.93 -19.73 13.95
C HIS A 25 -6.88 -18.54 13.99
N VAL A 26 -6.76 -17.61 13.03
CA VAL A 26 -7.54 -16.37 13.04
C VAL A 26 -8.03 -16.10 11.62
N THR A 27 -9.32 -15.81 11.50
CA THR A 27 -9.87 -15.20 10.28
C THR A 27 -10.35 -13.81 10.64
N LEU A 28 -9.79 -12.81 9.96
CA LEU A 28 -10.20 -11.41 10.07
C LEU A 28 -10.96 -11.01 8.81
N ALA A 29 -12.02 -10.21 8.96
CA ALA A 29 -12.76 -9.65 7.84
C ALA A 29 -12.48 -8.15 7.73
N PHE A 30 -12.14 -7.72 6.53
CA PHE A 30 -11.79 -6.34 6.21
C PHE A 30 -12.74 -5.77 5.16
N SER A 31 -13.15 -4.52 5.33
CA SER A 31 -13.81 -3.76 4.28
C SER A 31 -12.84 -3.51 3.12
N ARG A 32 -11.58 -3.21 3.44
CA ARG A 32 -10.53 -2.76 2.51
C ARG A 32 -9.15 -3.14 3.03
N ILE A 33 -8.21 -3.42 2.12
CA ILE A 33 -6.80 -3.65 2.44
C ILE A 33 -5.92 -2.80 1.51
N TRP A 34 -5.09 -1.97 2.12
CA TRP A 34 -4.26 -0.97 1.46
C TRP A 34 -2.79 -1.22 1.83
N ALA A 35 -1.87 -0.74 1.01
CA ALA A 35 -0.45 -0.81 1.33
C ALA A 35 0.24 0.53 1.14
N GLY A 36 1.26 0.78 1.96
CA GLY A 36 2.08 1.98 1.94
C GLY A 36 3.53 1.61 1.77
N VAL A 37 4.26 2.41 1.00
CA VAL A 37 5.69 2.28 0.80
C VAL A 37 6.35 3.57 1.25
N GLY A 38 7.19 3.48 2.27
CA GLY A 38 7.94 4.58 2.85
C GLY A 38 9.43 4.45 2.61
N TRP A 39 10.07 5.56 2.24
CA TRP A 39 11.52 5.64 2.06
C TRP A 39 12.16 6.57 3.10
N PRO A 40 13.25 6.15 3.74
CA PRO A 40 14.12 7.05 4.48
C PRO A 40 15.24 7.55 3.55
N ASP A 41 15.83 8.71 3.85
CA ASP A 41 16.85 9.30 2.97
C ASP A 41 18.11 8.42 2.83
N ASN A 42 18.41 7.58 3.84
CA ASN A 42 19.68 6.82 3.94
C ASN A 42 19.51 5.36 4.41
N GLU A 43 18.30 4.79 4.38
CA GLU A 43 18.10 3.37 4.75
C GLU A 43 17.26 2.64 3.70
N GLN A 44 17.07 1.33 3.93
CA GLN A 44 16.15 0.52 3.16
C GLN A 44 14.71 1.03 3.32
N GLY A 45 13.93 0.94 2.24
CA GLY A 45 12.51 1.25 2.26
C GLY A 45 11.74 0.21 3.06
N ALA A 46 10.47 0.51 3.33
CA ALA A 46 9.55 -0.41 3.95
C ALA A 46 8.19 -0.39 3.26
N LEU A 47 7.56 -1.57 3.22
CA LEU A 47 6.18 -1.78 2.81
C LEU A 47 5.37 -2.17 4.04
N CYS A 48 4.24 -1.51 4.25
CA CYS A 48 3.28 -1.80 5.33
C CYS A 48 1.90 -2.07 4.73
N VAL A 49 1.26 -3.17 5.10
CA VAL A 49 -0.09 -3.53 4.67
C VAL A 49 -1.06 -3.39 5.83
N VAL A 50 -2.16 -2.65 5.60
CA VAL A 50 -3.17 -2.34 6.60
C VAL A 50 -4.55 -2.69 6.07
N GLY A 51 -5.31 -3.46 6.86
CA GLY A 51 -6.73 -3.71 6.63
C GLY A 51 -7.60 -2.85 7.54
N GLU A 52 -8.74 -2.39 7.05
CA GLU A 52 -9.80 -1.78 7.88
C GLU A 52 -10.91 -2.81 8.10
N SER A 53 -11.27 -3.06 9.36
CA SER A 53 -12.39 -3.94 9.71
C SER A 53 -13.73 -3.30 9.42
N LEU A 54 -14.81 -4.08 9.42
CA LEU A 54 -16.18 -3.55 9.29
C LEU A 54 -16.55 -2.59 10.44
N GLU A 55 -15.85 -2.68 11.57
CA GLU A 55 -16.01 -1.81 12.75
C GLU A 55 -15.10 -0.57 12.71
N ARG A 56 -14.44 -0.29 11.57
CA ARG A 56 -13.49 0.83 11.40
C ARG A 56 -12.28 0.78 12.34
N VAL A 57 -11.83 -0.45 12.64
CA VAL A 57 -10.57 -0.72 13.32
C VAL A 57 -9.52 -1.09 12.28
N TYR A 58 -8.38 -0.44 12.33
CA TYR A 58 -7.25 -0.70 11.44
C TYR A 58 -6.38 -1.82 11.99
N HIS A 59 -5.92 -2.70 11.11
CA HIS A 59 -5.01 -3.80 11.45
C HIS A 59 -3.78 -3.75 10.54
N ALA A 60 -2.60 -3.55 11.11
CA ALA A 60 -1.34 -3.76 10.39
C ALA A 60 -1.06 -5.28 10.31
N VAL A 61 -1.09 -5.83 9.11
CA VAL A 61 -1.12 -7.29 8.85
C VAL A 61 0.09 -7.80 8.03
N GLY A 62 0.98 -6.90 7.62
CA GLY A 62 2.21 -7.28 6.94
C GLY A 62 3.22 -6.13 6.89
N GLU A 63 4.48 -6.49 7.08
CA GLU A 63 5.62 -5.58 6.99
C GLU A 63 6.75 -6.23 6.20
N TRP A 64 7.35 -5.49 5.27
CA TRP A 64 8.57 -5.87 4.58
C TRP A 64 9.54 -4.69 4.55
N ARG A 65 10.84 -4.99 4.54
CA ARG A 65 11.91 -4.00 4.42
C ARG A 65 12.90 -4.47 3.37
N GLY A 66 13.44 -3.54 2.58
CA GLY A 66 14.41 -3.88 1.55
C GLY A 66 14.69 -2.76 0.55
N SER A 67 15.47 -3.12 -0.46
CA SER A 67 15.70 -2.34 -1.66
C SER A 67 14.45 -2.23 -2.53
N LEU A 68 14.49 -1.37 -3.56
CA LEU A 68 13.35 -1.14 -4.44
C LEU A 68 12.87 -2.43 -5.14
N PHE A 69 13.81 -3.28 -5.55
CA PHE A 69 13.51 -4.57 -6.16
C PHE A 69 12.86 -5.53 -5.17
N GLU A 70 13.43 -5.68 -3.97
CA GLU A 70 12.88 -6.55 -2.92
C GLU A 70 11.47 -6.10 -2.48
N LEU A 71 11.24 -4.79 -2.42
CA LEU A 71 9.91 -4.25 -2.13
C LEU A 71 8.95 -4.40 -3.31
N GLY A 72 9.44 -4.44 -4.55
CA GLY A 72 8.64 -4.82 -5.72
C GLY A 72 8.10 -6.25 -5.61
N ASP A 73 8.98 -7.21 -5.29
CA ASP A 73 8.59 -8.60 -5.07
C ASP A 73 7.61 -8.73 -3.90
N ALA A 74 7.87 -8.00 -2.82
CA ALA A 74 6.98 -7.95 -1.67
C ALA A 74 5.61 -7.34 -2.00
N ALA A 75 5.55 -6.29 -2.83
CA ALA A 75 4.30 -5.68 -3.26
C ALA A 75 3.49 -6.62 -4.16
N ALA A 76 4.14 -7.35 -5.07
CA ALA A 76 3.49 -8.36 -5.90
C ALA A 76 2.93 -9.51 -5.04
N ALA A 77 3.70 -9.95 -4.03
CA ALA A 77 3.22 -10.91 -3.04
C ALA A 77 2.04 -10.35 -2.23
N ALA A 78 2.12 -9.09 -1.77
CA ALA A 78 1.06 -8.43 -1.02
C ALA A 78 -0.23 -8.31 -1.85
N ARG A 79 -0.13 -7.94 -3.12
CA ARG A 79 -1.27 -7.91 -4.05
C ARG A 79 -1.95 -9.28 -4.14
N ARG A 80 -1.17 -10.35 -4.33
CA ARG A 80 -1.70 -11.71 -4.48
C ARG A 80 -2.27 -12.25 -3.17
N ASP A 81 -1.54 -12.08 -2.07
CA ASP A 81 -1.79 -12.78 -0.82
C ASP A 81 -2.78 -12.01 0.07
N TYR A 82 -2.87 -10.68 -0.09
CA TYR A 82 -3.74 -9.78 0.69
C TYR A 82 -4.78 -9.03 -0.16
N LEU A 83 -4.82 -9.24 -1.48
CA LEU A 83 -5.75 -8.55 -2.38
C LEU A 83 -5.68 -7.02 -2.30
N VAL A 84 -4.47 -6.49 -2.07
CA VAL A 84 -4.24 -5.04 -1.97
C VAL A 84 -4.63 -4.36 -3.27
N ASP A 85 -5.56 -3.40 -3.22
CA ASP A 85 -6.02 -2.67 -4.41
C ASP A 85 -5.26 -1.34 -4.61
N TYR A 86 -4.66 -0.79 -3.54
CA TYR A 86 -3.99 0.51 -3.55
C TYR A 86 -2.62 0.45 -2.89
N PHE A 87 -1.60 0.96 -3.57
CA PHE A 87 -0.26 1.15 -3.05
C PHE A 87 0.07 2.66 -3.00
N TRP A 88 0.28 3.16 -1.80
CA TRP A 88 0.65 4.55 -1.52
C TRP A 88 2.16 4.64 -1.40
N VAL A 89 2.82 5.19 -2.42
CA VAL A 89 4.27 5.24 -2.53
C VAL A 89 4.76 6.66 -2.28
N ASP A 90 5.76 6.83 -1.43
CA ASP A 90 6.45 8.12 -1.26
C ASP A 90 6.97 8.64 -2.61
N ALA A 91 6.41 9.75 -3.10
CA ALA A 91 6.75 10.35 -4.39
C ALA A 91 7.88 11.37 -4.31
N SER A 92 8.54 11.53 -3.16
CA SER A 92 9.88 12.11 -3.13
C SER A 92 10.86 11.29 -3.98
N ASP A 93 10.61 9.98 -4.11
CA ASP A 93 11.32 9.10 -5.02
C ASP A 93 10.47 8.81 -6.28
N HIS A 94 10.67 9.63 -7.31
CA HIS A 94 10.02 9.44 -8.61
C HIS A 94 10.39 8.12 -9.30
N VAL A 95 11.59 7.58 -9.02
CA VAL A 95 12.04 6.29 -9.57
C VAL A 95 11.23 5.17 -8.95
N ALA A 96 11.02 5.21 -7.63
CA ALA A 96 10.19 4.23 -6.95
C ALA A 96 8.75 4.24 -7.46
N VAL A 97 8.12 5.42 -7.56
CA VAL A 97 6.74 5.54 -8.07
C VAL A 97 6.60 4.96 -9.49
N GLU A 98 7.52 5.31 -10.39
CA GLU A 98 7.48 4.82 -11.77
C GLU A 98 7.77 3.32 -11.86
N TYR A 99 8.69 2.82 -11.02
CA TYR A 99 8.99 1.39 -10.93
C TYR A 99 7.74 0.59 -10.54
N PHE A 100 7.04 0.97 -9.47
CA PHE A 100 5.82 0.27 -9.03
C PHE A 100 4.70 0.33 -10.08
N ARG A 101 4.57 1.44 -10.83
CA ARG A 101 3.57 1.56 -11.91
C ARG A 101 3.83 0.62 -13.09
N ARG A 102 5.09 0.31 -13.36
CA ARG A 102 5.51 -0.58 -14.46
C ARG A 102 5.66 -2.04 -14.04
N LEU A 103 5.38 -2.35 -12.78
CA LEU A 103 5.61 -3.68 -12.25
C LEU A 103 4.52 -4.65 -12.73
N ASP A 104 4.78 -5.33 -13.85
CA ASP A 104 3.83 -6.25 -14.49
C ASP A 104 3.31 -7.36 -13.56
N SER A 105 4.14 -7.80 -12.60
CA SER A 105 3.76 -8.82 -11.62
C SER A 105 2.63 -8.40 -10.67
N MET A 106 2.34 -7.10 -10.58
CA MET A 106 1.22 -6.55 -9.82
C MET A 106 -0.12 -6.71 -10.54
N CYS A 107 -0.09 -6.82 -11.87
CA CYS A 107 -1.27 -6.67 -12.72
C CYS A 107 -2.06 -7.95 -12.97
N GLY A 108 -1.83 -9.02 -12.19
CA GLY A 108 -2.56 -10.28 -12.33
C GLY A 108 -2.46 -10.94 -13.72
N ARG A 109 -1.61 -10.40 -14.61
CA ARG A 109 -1.43 -10.93 -15.97
C ARG A 109 -0.73 -12.27 -15.85
N VAL A 110 -1.54 -13.33 -15.80
CA VAL A 110 -1.08 -14.70 -16.04
C VAL A 110 -0.30 -14.65 -17.36
N PRO A 111 0.97 -15.08 -17.40
CA PRO A 111 1.68 -15.22 -18.66
C PRO A 111 0.81 -16.14 -19.52
N ARG A 112 0.27 -15.62 -20.63
CA ARG A 112 -0.37 -16.47 -21.64
C ARG A 112 0.74 -17.30 -22.27
N LEU A 113 1.12 -18.37 -21.60
CA LEU A 113 1.89 -19.44 -22.19
C LEU A 113 0.98 -20.09 -23.22
N ARG A 114 1.13 -19.71 -24.48
CA ARG A 114 0.96 -20.67 -25.57
C ARG A 114 1.99 -20.46 -26.68
N PRO A 115 2.34 -21.58 -27.34
CA PRO A 115 3.68 -21.79 -27.89
C PRO A 115 3.73 -21.54 -29.40
N ASP A 116 4.94 -21.18 -29.83
CA ASP A 116 5.64 -21.48 -31.09
C ASP A 116 5.00 -21.26 -32.48
N ARG A 117 5.85 -20.71 -33.37
CA ARG A 117 5.86 -20.79 -34.84
C ARG A 117 4.77 -20.11 -35.67
N ARG A 118 5.12 -18.97 -36.27
CA ARG A 118 5.61 -18.81 -37.67
C ARG A 118 5.68 -17.33 -38.02
N GLY A 119 6.72 -16.96 -38.78
CA GLY A 119 7.03 -15.59 -39.09
C GLY A 119 5.99 -14.88 -39.95
N SER A 120 5.92 -13.56 -39.77
CA SER A 120 5.75 -12.61 -40.87
C SER A 120 6.09 -11.22 -40.35
N ALA A 121 6.89 -10.47 -41.11
CA ALA A 121 7.27 -9.11 -40.81
C ALA A 121 6.05 -8.17 -40.97
N ALA A 122 5.71 -7.43 -39.92
CA ALA A 122 4.81 -6.29 -40.03
C ALA A 122 5.23 -5.19 -39.04
N ARG A 123 5.29 -3.95 -39.56
CA ARG A 123 5.72 -2.72 -38.89
C ARG A 123 4.88 -2.39 -37.64
N PRO A 124 5.44 -1.64 -36.67
CA PRO A 124 4.69 -1.24 -35.47
C PRO A 124 3.64 -0.17 -35.83
N SER A 125 2.37 -0.56 -35.86
CA SER A 125 1.26 0.39 -35.82
C SER A 125 1.07 0.88 -34.39
N LEU A 126 1.48 2.12 -34.12
CA LEU A 126 0.94 2.89 -33.00
C LEU A 126 -0.57 3.00 -33.16
N LYS A 127 -1.32 2.27 -32.33
CA LYS A 127 -2.61 2.62 -31.72
C LYS A 127 -3.25 1.33 -31.21
N SER A 128 -3.06 1.09 -29.93
CA SER A 128 -3.92 0.18 -29.16
C SER A 128 -4.17 0.89 -27.83
N SER A 129 -5.21 1.71 -27.83
CA SER A 129 -5.94 2.08 -26.62
C SER A 129 -6.55 0.80 -26.07
N THR A 130 -5.76 0.11 -25.25
CA THR A 130 -6.28 -0.98 -24.43
C THR A 130 -7.04 -0.33 -23.29
N PRO A 131 -8.30 -0.71 -22.99
CA PRO A 131 -8.95 -0.24 -21.77
C PRO A 131 -8.05 -0.56 -20.57
N PRO A 132 -7.98 0.29 -19.53
CA PRO A 132 -7.16 0.01 -18.36
C PRO A 132 -7.59 -1.35 -17.81
N ALA A 133 -6.61 -2.25 -17.63
CA ALA A 133 -6.84 -3.58 -17.12
C ALA A 133 -7.53 -3.48 -15.76
N GLU A 134 -8.76 -3.97 -15.66
CA GLU A 134 -9.60 -3.94 -14.45
C GLU A 134 -8.98 -4.69 -13.23
N ASP A 135 -7.84 -5.35 -13.40
CA ASP A 135 -7.18 -6.17 -12.37
C ASP A 135 -5.87 -5.61 -11.78
N CYS A 136 -5.37 -4.47 -12.28
CA CYS A 136 -4.14 -3.85 -11.77
C CYS A 136 -4.40 -2.98 -10.52
N PRO A 137 -3.58 -3.09 -9.46
CA PRO A 137 -3.69 -2.19 -8.32
C PRO A 137 -3.31 -0.75 -8.70
N ALA A 138 -3.96 0.22 -8.07
CA ALA A 138 -3.65 1.63 -8.26
C ALA A 138 -2.38 2.02 -7.49
N ILE A 139 -1.43 2.65 -8.18
CA ILE A 139 -0.20 3.18 -7.58
C ILE A 139 -0.32 4.69 -7.42
N VAL A 140 -0.41 5.14 -6.16
CA VAL A 140 -0.61 6.54 -5.79
C VAL A 140 0.67 7.13 -5.24
N GLY A 141 1.18 8.19 -5.86
CA GLY A 141 2.38 8.88 -5.43
C GLY A 141 2.09 9.98 -4.39
N VAL A 142 2.76 9.91 -3.24
CA VAL A 142 2.65 10.86 -2.12
C VAL A 142 3.73 11.94 -2.24
N ARG A 143 3.40 13.10 -2.84
CA ARG A 143 4.33 14.19 -3.20
C ARG A 143 5.34 14.65 -2.12
N ALA A 144 6.47 15.23 -2.52
CA ALA A 144 7.58 15.57 -1.61
C ALA A 144 7.35 16.79 -0.68
N GLY A 145 6.37 17.67 -0.95
CA GLY A 145 6.10 18.88 -0.15
C GLY A 145 5.62 18.60 1.28
N TYR A 146 5.57 17.33 1.68
CA TYR A 146 4.87 16.85 2.87
C TYR A 146 5.75 16.67 4.10
N ARG A 147 7.04 17.04 4.13
CA ARG A 147 7.84 16.97 5.37
C ARG A 147 7.23 17.79 6.51
N GLU A 148 6.63 18.94 6.20
CA GLU A 148 5.95 19.81 7.18
C GLU A 148 4.62 19.20 7.67
N HIS A 149 3.94 18.42 6.81
CA HIS A 149 2.66 17.77 7.11
C HIS A 149 2.80 16.35 7.66
N PHE A 150 3.96 15.71 7.48
CA PHE A 150 4.21 14.36 7.95
C PHE A 150 4.12 14.30 9.48
N ARG A 151 4.61 15.34 10.17
CA ARG A 151 4.45 15.46 11.62
C ARG A 151 2.96 15.50 12.02
N ALA A 152 2.15 16.29 11.33
CA ALA A 152 0.71 16.37 11.59
C ALA A 152 0.00 15.04 11.30
N ALA A 153 0.32 14.38 10.19
CA ALA A 153 -0.22 13.08 9.83
C ALA A 153 0.19 11.99 10.83
N LEU A 154 1.42 12.05 11.35
CA LEU A 154 1.90 11.17 12.40
C LEU A 154 1.15 11.40 13.72
N GLU A 155 0.82 12.64 14.07
CA GLU A 155 -0.06 12.92 15.22
C GLU A 155 -1.47 12.34 15.01
N THR A 156 -2.05 12.41 13.80
CA THR A 156 -3.31 11.73 13.48
C THR A 156 -3.20 10.21 13.71
N VAL A 157 -2.12 9.57 13.24
CA VAL A 157 -1.88 8.15 13.51
C VAL A 157 -1.78 7.86 15.01
N ARG A 158 -1.14 8.73 15.78
CA ARG A 158 -1.06 8.58 17.25
C ARG A 158 -2.42 8.72 17.90
N VAL A 159 -3.30 9.61 17.41
CA VAL A 159 -4.69 9.72 17.88
C VAL A 159 -5.46 8.42 17.59
N ILE A 160 -5.34 7.87 16.38
CA ILE A 160 -5.97 6.59 16.00
C ILE A 160 -5.47 5.46 16.93
N ALA A 161 -4.16 5.40 17.16
CA ALA A 161 -3.56 4.40 18.06
C ALA A 161 -4.02 4.58 19.51
N ALA A 162 -4.03 5.81 20.03
CA ALA A 162 -4.48 6.12 21.39
C ALA A 162 -5.98 5.80 21.58
N ALA A 163 -6.79 5.97 20.54
CA ALA A 163 -8.20 5.57 20.50
C ALA A 163 -8.40 4.04 20.39
N ARG A 164 -7.32 3.24 20.40
CA ARG A 164 -7.34 1.77 20.21
C ARG A 164 -7.97 1.34 18.89
N ARG A 165 -7.94 2.22 17.88
CA ARG A 165 -8.42 1.95 16.52
C ARG A 165 -7.32 1.42 15.60
N LEU A 166 -6.09 1.24 16.10
CA LEU A 166 -5.00 0.58 15.38
C LEU A 166 -4.52 -0.62 16.17
N VAL A 167 -4.65 -1.80 15.58
CA VAL A 167 -4.12 -3.07 16.06
C VAL A 167 -2.88 -3.42 15.24
N VAL A 168 -1.77 -3.66 15.93
CA VAL A 168 -0.52 -4.10 15.30
C VAL A 168 -0.24 -5.53 15.73
N HIS A 169 -0.23 -6.44 14.77
CA HIS A 169 0.13 -7.84 15.02
C HIS A 169 1.65 -7.95 15.07
N GLU A 170 2.24 -7.98 16.27
CA GLU A 170 3.70 -7.89 16.48
C GLU A 170 4.49 -8.99 15.75
N ASP A 171 3.92 -10.19 15.63
CA ASP A 171 4.51 -11.30 14.90
C ASP A 171 4.66 -11.02 13.40
N LEU A 172 3.79 -10.16 12.84
CA LEU A 172 3.72 -9.83 11.42
C LEU A 172 4.39 -8.48 11.10
N CYS A 173 4.35 -7.55 12.06
CA CYS A 173 4.85 -6.19 11.91
C CYS A 173 5.77 -5.79 13.08
N PRO A 174 6.87 -6.52 13.31
CA PRO A 174 7.73 -6.28 14.48
C PRO A 174 8.43 -4.92 14.43
N GLY A 175 8.83 -4.46 13.24
CA GLY A 175 9.49 -3.17 13.07
C GLY A 175 8.52 -2.01 13.30
N LEU A 176 7.27 -2.16 12.87
CA LEU A 176 6.21 -1.20 13.16
C LEU A 176 5.87 -1.15 14.65
N ALA A 177 5.68 -2.32 15.28
CA ALA A 177 5.40 -2.41 16.72
C ALA A 177 6.51 -1.76 17.55
N PHE A 178 7.76 -2.01 17.17
CA PHE A 178 8.92 -1.35 17.76
C PHE A 178 8.88 0.16 17.52
N GLY A 179 8.68 0.60 16.27
CA GLY A 179 8.71 2.01 15.89
C GLY A 179 7.65 2.86 16.58
N LEU A 180 6.43 2.36 16.73
CA LEU A 180 5.34 3.07 17.40
C LEU A 180 5.55 3.30 18.90
N ARG A 181 6.45 2.53 19.54
CA ARG A 181 6.82 2.70 20.96
C ARG A 181 7.96 3.71 21.17
N ARG A 182 8.53 4.22 20.09
CA ARG A 182 9.65 5.18 20.14
C ARG A 182 9.13 6.62 20.19
N ASP A 183 10.08 7.55 20.37
CA ASP A 183 9.79 8.97 20.30
C ASP A 183 9.46 9.42 18.87
N LEU A 184 8.93 10.64 18.78
CA LEU A 184 8.52 11.23 17.52
C LEU A 184 9.69 11.35 16.54
N ASP A 185 10.87 11.73 17.01
CA ASP A 185 12.04 11.95 16.14
C ASP A 185 12.52 10.65 15.48
N TYR A 186 12.43 9.53 16.20
CA TYR A 186 12.64 8.21 15.62
C TYR A 186 11.56 7.85 14.61
N MET A 187 10.28 8.05 14.97
CA MET A 187 9.14 7.74 14.10
C MET A 187 9.19 8.54 12.78
N LEU A 188 9.66 9.79 12.82
CA LEU A 188 9.87 10.64 11.64
C LEU A 188 10.87 10.06 10.63
N LYS A 189 11.82 9.27 11.11
CA LYS A 189 12.88 8.66 10.30
C LYS A 189 12.55 7.22 9.90
N SER A 190 11.64 6.56 10.64
CA SER A 190 11.26 5.17 10.43
C SER A 190 10.51 4.97 9.11
N PRO A 191 11.02 4.16 8.17
CA PRO A 191 10.37 3.95 6.88
C PRO A 191 9.03 3.21 6.99
N VAL A 192 8.92 2.27 7.93
CA VAL A 192 7.67 1.54 8.15
C VAL A 192 6.61 2.43 8.79
N THR A 193 7.02 3.37 9.64
CA THR A 193 6.10 4.36 10.21
C THR A 193 5.63 5.34 9.14
N LYS A 194 6.51 5.77 8.23
CA LYS A 194 6.11 6.54 7.05
C LYS A 194 5.10 5.80 6.19
N ALA A 195 5.37 4.54 5.87
CA ALA A 195 4.46 3.67 5.15
C ALA A 195 3.07 3.58 5.83
N LEU A 196 3.04 3.38 7.15
CA LEU A 196 1.80 3.35 7.92
C LEU A 196 1.02 4.67 7.81
N VAL A 197 1.70 5.81 7.97
CA VAL A 197 1.08 7.14 7.88
C VAL A 197 0.39 7.33 6.53
N TRP A 198 1.07 7.00 5.43
CA TRP A 198 0.50 7.11 4.09
C TRP A 198 -0.79 6.32 3.93
N VAL A 199 -0.84 5.11 4.47
CA VAL A 199 -2.04 4.27 4.38
C VAL A 199 -3.15 4.80 5.26
N LEU A 200 -2.91 5.01 6.55
CA LEU A 200 -3.97 5.37 7.49
C LEU A 200 -4.59 6.73 7.17
N THR A 201 -3.77 7.72 6.81
CA THR A 201 -4.27 9.04 6.42
C THR A 201 -5.14 8.96 5.17
N ALA A 202 -4.77 8.11 4.22
CA ALA A 202 -5.54 7.97 2.99
C ALA A 202 -6.82 7.14 3.18
N MET A 203 -6.81 6.15 4.08
CA MET A 203 -7.99 5.37 4.44
C MET A 203 -9.05 6.21 5.18
N GLU A 204 -8.65 7.01 6.17
CA GLU A 204 -9.57 7.98 6.81
C GLU A 204 -10.14 8.94 5.75
N SER A 205 -9.30 9.35 4.78
CA SER A 205 -9.68 10.12 3.57
C SER A 205 -10.83 9.52 2.76
N ALA A 206 -10.66 8.26 2.41
CA ALA A 206 -11.62 7.52 1.60
C ALA A 206 -12.93 7.25 2.34
N SER A 207 -12.91 7.24 3.67
CA SER A 207 -14.11 7.09 4.49
C SER A 207 -15.02 8.32 4.44
N ASP A 208 -14.44 9.51 4.25
CA ASP A 208 -15.20 10.76 4.17
C ASP A 208 -15.68 11.09 2.73
N HIS A 209 -14.94 10.66 1.70
CA HIS A 209 -15.16 11.12 0.31
C HIS A 209 -15.42 9.99 -0.72
N GLY A 210 -15.39 8.72 -0.31
CA GLY A 210 -15.47 7.57 -1.21
C GLY A 210 -14.14 7.28 -1.95
N THR A 211 -13.99 6.04 -2.45
CA THR A 211 -12.72 5.53 -2.98
C THR A 211 -12.31 6.19 -4.31
N GLU A 212 -13.27 6.48 -5.18
CA GLU A 212 -13.02 7.06 -6.52
C GLU A 212 -12.48 8.50 -6.43
N ALA A 213 -12.93 9.27 -5.43
CA ALA A 213 -12.47 10.64 -5.21
C ALA A 213 -11.00 10.71 -4.76
N VAL A 214 -10.52 9.69 -4.03
CA VAL A 214 -9.13 9.64 -3.55
C VAL A 214 -8.13 9.35 -4.67
N VAL A 215 -8.55 8.67 -5.74
CA VAL A 215 -7.70 8.38 -6.91
C VAL A 215 -7.58 9.58 -7.85
N GLN A 216 -8.60 10.44 -7.88
CA GLN A 216 -8.66 11.59 -8.80
C GLN A 216 -8.16 12.91 -8.21
N HIS A 217 -7.95 12.99 -6.89
CA HIS A 217 -7.60 14.24 -6.22
C HIS A 217 -6.25 14.18 -5.50
N ASP A 218 -5.58 15.33 -5.45
CA ASP A 218 -4.43 15.51 -4.58
C ASP A 218 -4.82 15.16 -3.11
N PRO A 219 -3.91 14.57 -2.31
CA PRO A 219 -4.22 14.18 -0.94
C PRO A 219 -4.82 15.33 -0.13
N TRP A 220 -5.91 15.03 0.56
CA TRP A 220 -6.79 15.99 1.23
C TRP A 220 -6.12 16.83 2.34
N TYR A 221 -5.03 16.33 2.96
CA TYR A 221 -4.30 17.05 4.01
C TYR A 221 -3.47 18.23 3.50
N LEU A 222 -3.57 18.55 2.20
CA LEU A 222 -3.04 19.79 1.65
C LEU A 222 -3.75 21.04 2.17
N ASN A 223 -4.99 20.97 2.71
CA ASN A 223 -5.76 22.14 3.20
C ASN A 223 -5.58 23.42 2.36
N LEU A 224 -5.33 23.27 1.05
CA LEU A 224 -5.25 24.40 0.15
C LEU A 224 -6.71 24.81 -0.11
N PRO A 225 -7.07 26.08 0.08
CA PRO A 225 -8.41 26.54 -0.25
C PRO A 225 -8.66 26.21 -1.72
N ARG A 226 -9.60 25.29 -1.95
CA ARG A 226 -9.99 24.89 -3.30
C ARG A 226 -10.59 26.11 -3.96
N ARG A 227 -10.00 26.59 -5.05
CA ARG A 227 -10.64 27.61 -5.88
C ARG A 227 -11.98 27.03 -6.35
N PRO A 228 -13.11 27.73 -6.15
CA PRO A 228 -14.37 27.29 -6.73
C PRO A 228 -14.20 27.28 -8.26
N GLY A 229 -14.46 26.13 -8.86
CA GLY A 229 -14.68 25.99 -10.30
C GLY A 229 -16.12 26.29 -10.64
#